data_AF-A0A8C5GYS1-F1
#
_entry.id   AF-A0A8C5GYS1-F1
#
_cell.length_a   1.000
_cell.length_b   1.000
_cell.length_c   1.000
_cell.angle_alpha   90.00
_cell.angle_beta   90.00
_cell.angle_gamma   90.00
#
_symmetry.space_group_name_H-M   'P 1'
#
loop_
_entity.id
_entity.type
_entity.pdbx_description
1 polymer ?
#
loop_
_entity_poly.entity_id
_entity_poly.type
_entity_poly.pdbx_seq_one_letter_code
_entity_poly.pdbx_strand_id
1 'polypeptide(L)'
;ELRPLETLEVGGSMLTLVVLLPSVLQKCSDMCIILSEGTALTSILLLSFKYNPVKQLYIEHSERFTSAPQILCHQSFTSGEHIWVVEVGPTTMWSLGLCYKSIPRRGDHSRLGHNSVSWRLQWKNHKLTVCQSSSNIAIGKVTVQPIRIEIALDYEGGTLMFHSIKGHREHLHTFKTVFKERVYPAFSILSNNSESWITFQSGM
;
A
#
# COMPACT_ATOMS: atom_id res chain seq x y z
N GLU A 1 11.73 27.83 9.21
CA GLU A 1 10.61 28.67 9.64
C GLU A 1 9.31 27.99 9.25
N LEU A 2 8.41 27.81 10.22
CA LEU A 2 7.09 27.19 10.05
C LEU A 2 6.15 28.25 9.44
N ARG A 3 5.45 27.93 8.34
CA ARG A 3 4.38 28.79 7.83
C ARG A 3 3.08 28.53 8.61
N PRO A 4 2.21 29.54 8.81
CA PRO A 4 0.96 29.40 9.55
C PRO A 4 -0.07 28.55 8.79
N LEU A 5 -0.96 27.90 9.55
CA LEU A 5 -2.14 27.20 9.05
C LEU A 5 -3.10 28.19 8.39
N GLU A 6 -3.46 27.98 7.13
CA GLU A 6 -4.53 28.74 6.48
C GLU A 6 -5.86 28.00 6.66
N THR A 7 -6.80 28.66 7.33
CA THR A 7 -8.19 28.21 7.47
C THR A 7 -8.99 28.76 6.30
N LEU A 8 -9.69 27.91 5.55
CA LEU A 8 -10.61 28.37 4.50
C LEU A 8 -12.05 28.02 4.87
N GLU A 9 -12.92 29.03 4.86
CA GLU A 9 -14.35 28.88 5.12
C GLU A 9 -15.08 28.56 3.82
N VAL A 10 -15.79 27.44 3.75
CA VAL A 10 -16.64 27.08 2.60
C VAL A 10 -18.01 26.67 3.11
N GLY A 11 -19.05 27.43 2.74
CA GLY A 11 -20.44 27.09 3.05
C GLY A 11 -20.82 27.17 4.53
N GLY A 12 -20.23 28.09 5.30
CA GLY A 12 -20.58 28.33 6.71
C GLY A 12 -20.21 27.21 7.67
N SER A 13 -19.43 26.23 7.22
CA SER A 13 -18.86 25.17 8.06
C SER A 13 -17.34 25.35 8.11
N MET A 14 -16.80 25.45 9.33
CA MET A 14 -15.37 25.56 9.57
C MET A 14 -14.69 24.20 9.33
N LEU A 15 -14.23 23.96 8.11
CA LEU A 15 -13.44 22.77 7.78
C LEU A 15 -12.00 23.01 8.26
N THR A 16 -11.58 22.21 9.24
CA THR A 16 -10.15 22.15 9.59
C THR A 16 -9.44 21.41 8.46
N LEU A 17 -8.82 22.16 7.56
CA LEU A 17 -7.92 21.62 6.55
C LEU A 17 -6.73 20.99 7.28
N VAL A 18 -6.83 19.69 7.57
CA VAL A 18 -5.65 18.90 7.90
C VAL A 18 -4.90 18.75 6.57
N VAL A 19 -4.12 19.77 6.21
CA VAL A 19 -2.95 19.56 5.36
C VAL A 19 -2.13 18.55 6.13
N LEU A 20 -2.32 17.26 5.83
CA LEU A 20 -1.41 16.24 6.29
C LEU A 20 -0.09 16.62 5.66
N LEU A 21 0.75 17.26 6.50
CA LEU A 21 2.15 17.47 6.27
C LEU A 21 2.72 16.19 5.61
N PRO A 22 3.78 16.28 4.81
CA PRO A 22 4.38 15.12 4.15
C PRO A 22 4.97 14.05 5.12
N SER A 23 4.58 14.05 6.39
CA SER A 23 4.96 13.17 7.49
C SER A 23 4.16 11.85 7.56
N VAL A 24 3.20 11.60 6.68
CA VAL A 24 2.28 10.45 6.86
C VAL A 24 2.76 9.13 6.23
N LEU A 25 3.79 9.13 5.38
CA LEU A 25 4.27 7.90 4.74
C LEU A 25 5.79 7.91 4.57
N GLN A 26 6.37 6.73 4.77
CA GLN A 26 7.80 6.48 4.84
C GLN A 26 8.36 6.24 3.44
N LYS A 27 8.82 7.33 2.82
CA LYS A 27 9.10 7.46 1.37
C LYS A 27 10.42 6.81 0.94
N CYS A 28 10.41 5.98 -0.10
CA CYS A 28 11.63 5.52 -0.80
C CYS A 28 12.03 6.51 -1.92
N SER A 29 13.29 6.44 -2.36
CA SER A 29 13.99 7.34 -3.30
C SER A 29 13.28 7.70 -4.61
N ASP A 30 12.38 6.84 -5.10
CA ASP A 30 11.86 6.89 -6.49
C ASP A 30 10.32 6.89 -6.56
N MET A 31 9.61 7.15 -5.44
CA MET A 31 8.15 7.15 -5.39
C MET A 31 7.61 8.49 -4.90
N CYS A 32 6.85 9.19 -5.74
CA CYS A 32 6.14 10.40 -5.38
C CYS A 32 4.75 10.06 -4.85
N ILE A 33 4.34 10.75 -3.78
CA ILE A 33 3.00 10.64 -3.21
C ILE A 33 2.19 11.81 -3.75
N ILE A 34 1.07 11.51 -4.42
CA ILE A 34 0.10 12.52 -4.84
C ILE A 34 -1.16 12.24 -4.05
N LEU A 35 -1.44 13.09 -3.06
CA LEU A 35 -2.75 13.09 -2.40
C LEU A 35 -3.73 13.75 -3.37
N SER A 36 -4.76 13.02 -3.80
CA SER A 36 -5.87 13.60 -4.56
C SER A 36 -7.07 13.71 -3.63
N GLU A 37 -7.56 14.93 -3.39
CA GLU A 37 -8.80 15.13 -2.66
C GLU A 37 -9.98 14.62 -3.51
N GLY A 38 -10.72 13.65 -3.00
CA GLY A 38 -12.01 13.25 -3.54
C GLY A 38 -13.11 14.06 -2.86
N THR A 39 -13.74 14.98 -3.59
CA THR A 39 -14.94 15.68 -3.14
C THR A 39 -16.16 14.77 -3.24
N ALA A 40 -16.61 14.18 -2.14
CA ALA A 40 -17.99 13.73 -1.95
C ALA A 40 -18.27 13.42 -0.46
N LEU A 41 -19.53 13.53 -0.05
CA LEU A 41 -20.10 13.44 1.30
C LEU A 41 -19.92 12.09 2.05
N THR A 42 -18.89 11.30 1.73
CA THR A 42 -18.59 10.02 2.37
C THR A 42 -17.12 9.98 2.77
N SER A 43 -16.82 9.44 3.95
CA SER A 43 -15.49 9.39 4.60
C SER A 43 -14.45 8.50 3.89
N ILE A 44 -14.34 8.59 2.56
CA ILE A 44 -13.44 7.77 1.74
C ILE A 44 -12.06 8.43 1.69
N LEU A 45 -11.05 7.74 2.24
CA LEU A 45 -9.66 8.16 2.10
C LEU A 45 -9.08 7.58 0.80
N LEU A 46 -8.68 8.47 -0.11
CA LEU A 46 -8.00 8.14 -1.36
C LEU A 46 -6.52 8.54 -1.27
N LEU A 47 -5.61 7.58 -1.45
CA LEU A 47 -4.16 7.82 -1.45
C LEU A 47 -3.56 7.32 -2.77
N SER A 48 -2.98 8.21 -3.59
CA SER A 48 -2.32 7.83 -4.85
C SER A 48 -0.80 7.92 -4.75
N PHE A 49 -0.13 6.91 -5.30
CA PHE A 49 1.32 6.77 -5.36
C PHE A 49 1.73 6.67 -6.83
N LYS A 50 2.72 7.45 -7.25
CA LYS A 50 3.27 7.40 -8.61
C LYS A 50 4.77 7.18 -8.57
N TYR A 51 5.29 6.42 -9.53
CA TYR A 51 6.72 6.36 -9.75
C TYR A 51 7.25 7.74 -10.17
N ASN A 52 8.38 8.15 -9.59
CA ASN A 52 9.07 9.37 -9.96
C ASN A 52 10.50 9.02 -10.43
N PRO A 53 10.85 9.30 -11.70
CA PRO A 53 12.19 9.04 -12.21
C PRO A 53 13.25 9.96 -11.58
N VAL A 54 12.85 11.06 -10.97
CA VAL A 54 13.75 12.01 -10.31
C VAL A 54 13.94 11.60 -8.86
N LYS A 55 15.18 11.22 -8.51
CA LYS A 55 15.58 10.94 -7.13
C LYS A 55 15.26 12.11 -6.22
N GLN A 56 14.42 11.85 -5.23
CA GLN A 56 14.02 12.87 -4.26
C GLN A 56 14.98 12.84 -3.06
N LEU A 57 15.45 14.02 -2.67
CA LEU A 57 16.25 14.22 -1.46
C LEU A 57 15.31 14.25 -0.25
N TYR A 58 15.16 13.10 0.39
CA TYR A 58 14.42 12.99 1.64
C TYR A 58 15.37 12.98 2.83
N ILE A 59 14.93 13.57 3.94
CA ILE A 59 15.64 13.50 5.22
C ILE A 59 15.74 12.03 5.64
N GLU A 60 16.92 11.61 6.10
CA GLU A 60 17.16 10.23 6.53
C GLU A 60 16.28 9.87 7.72
N HIS A 61 15.27 9.04 7.44
CA HIS A 61 14.32 8.39 8.35
C HIS A 61 14.87 7.09 8.95
N SER A 62 14.89 6.85 10.27
CA SER A 62 15.19 5.49 10.79
C SER A 62 14.18 4.44 10.28
N GLU A 63 12.92 4.87 10.16
CA GLU A 63 11.90 4.02 9.59
C GLU A 63 12.08 3.87 8.06
N ARG A 64 12.75 4.75 7.34
CA ARG A 64 12.79 4.72 5.86
C ARG A 64 13.31 3.39 5.27
N PHE A 65 12.58 2.82 4.30
CA PHE A 65 13.13 1.74 3.49
C PHE A 65 14.20 2.26 2.55
N THR A 66 15.41 1.69 2.63
CA THR A 66 16.53 2.11 1.76
C THR A 66 16.94 1.05 0.75
N SER A 67 16.53 -0.21 0.94
CA SER A 67 16.91 -1.35 0.09
C SER A 67 15.82 -1.79 -0.87
N ALA A 68 14.58 -1.31 -0.69
CA ALA A 68 13.43 -1.67 -1.52
C ALA A 68 12.46 -0.47 -1.68
N PRO A 69 11.89 -0.25 -2.88
CA PRO A 69 10.97 0.85 -3.16
C PRO A 69 9.56 0.58 -2.61
N GLN A 70 9.45 0.43 -1.30
CA GLN A 70 8.21 0.10 -0.61
C GLN A 70 7.83 1.17 0.42
N ILE A 71 6.53 1.28 0.65
CA ILE A 71 5.91 2.20 1.58
C ILE A 71 4.98 1.43 2.51
N LEU A 72 4.79 1.95 3.71
CA LEU A 72 3.83 1.47 4.70
C LEU A 72 2.80 2.57 4.92
N CYS A 73 1.53 2.19 4.96
CA CYS A 73 0.45 3.07 5.39
C CYS A 73 0.61 3.46 6.87
N HIS A 74 0.16 4.66 7.22
CA HIS A 74 0.00 5.04 8.63
C HIS A 74 -1.18 4.31 9.28
N GLN A 75 -2.26 4.14 8.53
CA GLN A 75 -3.41 3.35 8.97
C GLN A 75 -2.97 1.91 9.25
N SER A 76 -3.53 1.36 10.31
CA SER A 76 -3.08 0.09 10.86
C SER A 76 -4.22 -0.59 11.60
N PHE A 77 -4.12 -1.91 11.74
CA PHE A 77 -5.19 -2.72 12.31
C PHE A 77 -4.65 -3.60 13.43
N THR A 78 -5.39 -3.68 14.53
CA THR A 78 -5.08 -4.53 15.70
C THR A 78 -6.19 -5.50 16.04
N SER A 79 -7.32 -5.42 15.34
CA SER A 79 -8.55 -6.16 15.61
C SER A 79 -9.56 -5.90 14.50
N GLY A 80 -10.53 -6.78 14.34
CA GLY A 80 -11.68 -6.67 13.44
C GLY A 80 -11.41 -7.10 12.00
N GLU A 81 -12.49 -7.00 11.21
CA GLU A 81 -12.49 -7.22 9.77
C GLU A 81 -12.34 -5.89 9.03
N HIS A 82 -11.46 -5.85 8.03
CA HIS A 82 -11.16 -4.66 7.25
C HIS A 82 -11.10 -4.99 5.77
N ILE A 83 -11.72 -4.16 4.94
CA ILE A 83 -11.68 -4.29 3.49
C ILE A 83 -11.20 -2.97 2.90
N TRP A 84 -10.28 -3.08 1.94
CA TRP A 84 -9.87 -1.94 1.11
C TRP A 84 -9.61 -2.39 -0.31
N VAL A 85 -9.64 -1.42 -1.22
CA VAL A 85 -9.39 -1.66 -2.64
C VAL A 85 -8.15 -0.91 -3.06
N VAL A 86 -7.34 -1.58 -3.88
CA VAL A 86 -6.19 -0.99 -4.54
C VAL A 86 -6.40 -1.04 -6.04
N GLU A 87 -6.29 0.12 -6.69
CA GLU A 87 -6.22 0.22 -8.14
C GLU A 87 -4.77 0.46 -8.58
N VAL A 88 -4.39 -0.11 -9.71
CA VAL A 88 -3.02 0.00 -10.23
C VAL A 88 -3.02 0.37 -11.71
N GLY A 89 -1.98 1.06 -12.16
CA GLY A 89 -1.83 1.39 -13.58
C GLY A 89 -1.65 0.13 -14.46
N PRO A 90 -2.08 0.17 -15.73
CA PRO A 90 -2.14 -1.00 -16.63
C PRO A 90 -0.78 -1.60 -16.98
N THR A 91 0.30 -0.83 -16.84
CA THR A 91 1.69 -1.27 -17.06
C THR A 91 2.50 -1.32 -15.77
N THR A 92 1.84 -1.13 -14.62
CA THR A 92 2.48 -1.06 -13.31
C THR A 92 2.83 -2.46 -12.83
N MET A 93 4.11 -2.70 -12.54
CA MET A 93 4.51 -3.86 -11.73
C MET A 93 4.42 -3.48 -10.26
N TRP A 94 3.82 -4.32 -9.43
CA TRP A 94 3.45 -3.94 -8.07
C TRP A 94 3.62 -5.07 -7.05
N SER A 95 3.76 -4.68 -5.79
CA SER A 95 3.57 -5.56 -4.62
C SER A 95 2.56 -4.94 -3.68
N LEU A 96 1.63 -5.74 -3.18
CA LEU A 96 0.64 -5.37 -2.17
C LEU A 96 0.75 -6.36 -1.01
N GLY A 97 0.55 -5.91 0.22
CA GLY A 97 0.69 -6.79 1.36
C GLY A 97 0.37 -6.15 2.70
N LEU A 98 0.64 -6.93 3.74
CA LEU A 98 0.66 -6.49 5.12
C LEU A 98 2.06 -6.73 5.71
N CYS A 99 2.42 -5.92 6.70
CA CYS A 99 3.58 -6.18 7.54
C CYS A 99 3.36 -5.67 8.97
N TYR A 100 4.13 -6.19 9.91
CA TYR A 100 4.28 -5.56 11.21
C TYR A 100 5.23 -4.37 11.13
N LYS A 101 5.16 -3.48 12.13
CA LYS A 101 6.08 -2.35 12.23
C LYS A 101 7.54 -2.82 12.35
N SER A 102 7.77 -4.00 12.92
CA SER A 102 9.08 -4.63 13.17
C SER A 102 9.83 -5.09 11.91
N ILE A 103 9.23 -5.03 10.72
CA ILE A 103 9.92 -5.37 9.47
C ILE A 103 11.20 -4.54 9.31
N PRO A 104 12.36 -5.16 8.97
CA PRO A 104 13.60 -4.43 8.75
C PRO A 104 13.45 -3.32 7.72
N ARG A 105 14.16 -2.22 7.87
CA ARG A 105 14.13 -1.09 6.93
C ARG A 105 15.27 -1.10 5.91
N ARG A 106 16.26 -1.98 6.12
CA ARG A 106 17.46 -2.11 5.28
C ARG A 106 17.81 -3.59 5.07
N GLY A 107 18.57 -3.86 4.02
CA GLY A 107 19.01 -5.21 3.64
C GLY A 107 17.93 -6.03 2.93
N ASP A 108 18.27 -7.25 2.51
CA ASP A 108 17.35 -8.06 1.71
C ASP A 108 16.09 -8.50 2.47
N HIS A 109 16.19 -8.66 3.79
CA HIS A 109 15.05 -8.97 4.66
C HIS A 109 14.07 -7.79 4.85
N SER A 110 14.41 -6.57 4.38
CA SER A 110 13.46 -5.45 4.38
C SER A 110 12.36 -5.60 3.34
N ARG A 111 12.54 -6.45 2.33
CA ARG A 111 11.59 -6.66 1.25
C ARG A 111 10.35 -7.38 1.77
N LEU A 112 9.16 -6.89 1.43
CA LEU A 112 7.90 -7.57 1.76
C LEU A 112 7.93 -9.05 1.34
N GLY A 113 7.53 -9.94 2.26
CA GLY A 113 7.52 -11.39 2.11
C GLY A 113 8.88 -12.08 2.37
N HIS A 114 10.01 -11.37 2.32
CA HIS A 114 11.37 -11.95 2.54
C HIS A 114 11.78 -11.98 4.03
N ASN A 115 10.80 -12.06 4.91
CA ASN A 115 10.91 -12.11 6.36
C ASN A 115 9.64 -12.76 6.94
N SER A 116 9.65 -13.06 8.24
CA SER A 116 8.53 -13.71 8.93
C SER A 116 7.43 -12.75 9.40
N VAL A 117 7.57 -11.45 9.15
CA VAL A 117 6.68 -10.39 9.67
C VAL A 117 5.96 -9.63 8.56
N SER A 118 5.88 -10.22 7.36
CA SER A 118 5.17 -9.65 6.22
C SER A 118 4.65 -10.71 5.24
N TRP A 119 3.57 -10.35 4.55
CA TRP A 119 2.85 -11.18 3.58
C TRP A 119 2.63 -10.36 2.31
N ARG A 120 2.99 -10.92 1.15
CA ARG A 120 3.01 -10.17 -0.11
C ARG A 120 2.32 -10.92 -1.23
N LEU A 121 1.42 -10.25 -1.95
CA LEU A 121 1.03 -10.58 -3.31
C LEU A 121 1.76 -9.64 -4.28
N GLN A 122 2.32 -10.17 -5.37
CA GLN A 122 3.11 -9.40 -6.33
C GLN A 122 2.76 -9.78 -7.76
N TRP A 123 2.55 -8.75 -8.59
CA TRP A 123 2.53 -8.87 -10.04
C TRP A 123 3.83 -8.30 -10.64
N LYS A 124 4.63 -9.17 -11.27
CA LYS A 124 5.89 -8.78 -11.91
C LYS A 124 6.17 -9.68 -13.09
N ASN A 125 6.57 -9.11 -14.23
CA ASN A 125 6.95 -9.86 -15.44
C ASN A 125 5.89 -10.90 -15.84
N HIS A 126 4.61 -10.51 -15.87
CA HIS A 126 3.46 -11.37 -16.20
C HIS A 126 3.31 -12.60 -15.28
N LYS A 127 3.78 -12.51 -14.04
CA LYS A 127 3.63 -13.56 -13.03
C LYS A 127 3.01 -12.97 -11.78
N LEU A 128 1.94 -13.61 -11.32
CA LEU A 128 1.39 -13.39 -9.99
C LEU A 128 2.11 -14.33 -9.02
N THR A 129 2.67 -13.78 -7.96
CA THR A 129 3.42 -14.53 -6.95
C THR A 129 3.01 -14.12 -5.56
N VAL A 130 3.08 -15.06 -4.62
CA VAL A 130 2.95 -14.79 -3.18
C VAL A 130 4.25 -15.08 -2.47
N CYS A 131 4.55 -14.26 -1.48
CA CYS A 131 5.75 -14.42 -0.67
C CYS A 131 5.45 -14.23 0.81
N GLN A 132 5.88 -15.19 1.61
CA GLN A 132 5.88 -15.16 3.08
C GLN A 132 7.09 -15.96 3.58
N SER A 133 7.81 -15.43 4.57
CA SER A 133 8.99 -16.10 5.14
C SER A 133 10.01 -16.56 4.10
N SER A 134 10.23 -15.73 3.07
CA SER A 134 11.09 -16.00 1.91
C SER A 134 10.66 -17.16 1.00
N SER A 135 9.53 -17.80 1.28
CA SER A 135 8.89 -18.75 0.35
C SER A 135 8.13 -17.97 -0.71
N ASN A 136 8.64 -17.97 -1.95
CA ASN A 136 8.05 -17.25 -3.07
C ASN A 136 7.43 -18.24 -4.08
N ILE A 137 6.10 -18.22 -4.20
CA ILE A 137 5.33 -19.22 -4.95
C ILE A 137 4.54 -18.51 -6.05
N ALA A 138 4.54 -19.07 -7.27
CA ALA A 138 3.71 -18.56 -8.37
C ALA A 138 2.26 -19.05 -8.24
N ILE A 139 1.30 -18.14 -8.40
CA ILE A 139 -0.13 -18.45 -8.37
C ILE A 139 -0.62 -18.70 -9.80
N GLY A 140 -0.88 -19.97 -10.11
CA GLY A 140 -1.59 -20.41 -11.31
C GLY A 140 -1.11 -19.80 -12.64
N LYS A 141 -1.95 -19.91 -13.68
CA LYS A 141 -1.76 -19.22 -14.96
C LYS A 141 -2.56 -17.91 -14.98
N VAL A 142 -2.30 -17.01 -14.04
CA VAL A 142 -2.83 -15.63 -14.14
C VAL A 142 -2.03 -14.91 -15.23
N THR A 143 -2.59 -14.83 -16.43
CA THR A 143 -1.93 -14.23 -17.61
C THR A 143 -2.26 -12.74 -17.77
N VAL A 144 -3.34 -12.28 -17.15
CA VAL A 144 -3.80 -10.89 -17.20
C VAL A 144 -3.55 -10.24 -15.85
N GLN A 145 -3.01 -9.02 -15.87
CA GLN A 145 -2.77 -8.24 -14.66
C GLN A 145 -4.08 -7.96 -13.90
N PRO A 146 -4.15 -8.25 -12.60
CA PRO A 146 -5.19 -7.68 -11.73
C PRO A 146 -5.00 -6.17 -11.62
N ILE A 147 -6.03 -5.40 -12.02
CA ILE A 147 -5.99 -3.92 -12.04
C ILE A 147 -6.69 -3.32 -10.82
N ARG A 148 -7.76 -3.94 -10.35
CA ARG A 148 -8.49 -3.56 -9.14
C ARG A 148 -8.47 -4.75 -8.20
N ILE A 149 -7.78 -4.60 -7.07
CA ILE A 149 -7.53 -5.66 -6.10
C ILE A 149 -8.25 -5.30 -4.81
N GLU A 150 -9.21 -6.11 -4.41
CA GLU A 150 -9.79 -6.05 -3.06
C GLU A 150 -8.92 -6.87 -2.12
N ILE A 151 -8.63 -6.28 -0.97
CA ILE A 151 -7.87 -6.91 0.09
C ILE A 151 -8.76 -6.94 1.32
N ALA A 152 -9.00 -8.14 1.85
CA ALA A 152 -9.80 -8.37 3.04
C ALA A 152 -8.92 -8.96 4.14
N LEU A 153 -8.92 -8.30 5.29
CA LEU A 153 -8.26 -8.74 6.51
C LEU A 153 -9.34 -9.18 7.50
N ASP A 154 -9.23 -10.38 8.02
CA ASP A 154 -9.90 -10.83 9.22
C ASP A 154 -8.81 -11.06 10.27
N TYR A 155 -8.68 -10.12 11.21
CA TYR A 155 -7.56 -10.11 12.15
C TYR A 155 -7.65 -11.27 13.14
N GLU A 156 -8.81 -11.44 13.78
CA GLU A 156 -9.05 -12.50 14.77
C GLU A 156 -9.18 -13.88 14.11
N GLY A 157 -9.83 -13.98 12.95
CA GLY A 157 -9.90 -15.22 12.17
C GLY A 157 -8.60 -15.57 11.43
N GLY A 158 -7.63 -14.65 11.42
CA GLY A 158 -6.27 -14.92 10.98
C GLY A 158 -6.14 -15.11 9.47
N THR A 159 -6.88 -14.32 8.68
CA THR A 159 -6.82 -14.39 7.23
C THR A 159 -6.52 -13.05 6.58
N LEU A 160 -5.74 -13.10 5.51
CA LEU A 160 -5.52 -11.99 4.58
C LEU A 160 -5.81 -12.50 3.17
N MET A 161 -6.90 -12.02 2.59
CA MET A 161 -7.41 -12.48 1.30
C MET A 161 -7.25 -11.40 0.25
N PHE A 162 -6.92 -11.83 -0.97
CA PHE A 162 -6.79 -10.99 -2.15
C PHE A 162 -7.77 -11.46 -3.22
N HIS A 163 -8.51 -10.51 -3.79
CA HIS A 163 -9.43 -10.76 -4.89
C HIS A 163 -9.18 -9.75 -6.02
N SER A 164 -9.25 -10.22 -7.25
CA SER A 164 -9.31 -9.37 -8.44
C SER A 164 -10.77 -8.99 -8.69
N ILE A 165 -11.03 -7.72 -8.98
CA ILE A 165 -12.35 -7.23 -9.37
C ILE A 165 -12.31 -6.94 -10.88
N LYS A 166 -12.84 -7.87 -11.68
CA LYS A 166 -12.95 -7.73 -13.15
C LYS A 166 -14.30 -8.25 -13.64
N GLY A 167 -15.32 -7.38 -13.58
CA GLY A 167 -16.72 -7.75 -13.89
C GLY A 167 -17.36 -8.67 -12.84
N HIS A 168 -16.59 -9.57 -12.23
CA HIS A 168 -16.90 -10.34 -11.03
C HIS A 168 -15.69 -10.37 -10.10
N ARG A 169 -15.91 -10.82 -8.86
CA ARG A 169 -14.87 -10.99 -7.82
C ARG A 169 -14.20 -12.35 -7.99
N GLU A 170 -12.91 -12.36 -8.31
CA GLU A 170 -12.11 -13.57 -8.52
C GLU A 170 -11.10 -13.72 -7.38
N HIS A 171 -11.06 -14.89 -6.75
CA HIS A 171 -10.11 -15.17 -5.67
C HIS A 171 -8.68 -15.33 -6.22
N LEU A 172 -7.73 -14.58 -5.66
CA LEU A 172 -6.32 -14.69 -6.02
C LEU A 172 -5.54 -15.51 -5.00
N HIS A 173 -5.66 -15.19 -3.72
CA HIS A 173 -4.92 -15.89 -2.66
C HIS A 173 -5.46 -15.59 -1.26
N THR A 174 -5.23 -16.52 -0.33
CA THR A 174 -5.42 -16.33 1.12
C THR A 174 -4.16 -16.71 1.87
N PHE A 175 -3.58 -15.77 2.61
CA PHE A 175 -2.66 -16.10 3.69
C PHE A 175 -3.45 -16.47 4.94
N LYS A 176 -3.03 -17.53 5.62
CA LYS A 176 -3.53 -17.92 6.94
C LYS A 176 -2.42 -17.72 7.96
N THR A 177 -2.67 -16.90 8.96
CA THR A 177 -1.68 -16.56 9.98
C THR A 177 -2.35 -16.07 11.25
N VAL A 178 -1.77 -16.37 12.40
CA VAL A 178 -2.16 -15.74 13.66
C VAL A 178 -1.41 -14.42 13.77
N PHE A 179 -2.12 -13.30 13.65
CA PHE A 179 -1.51 -11.98 13.81
C PHE A 179 -1.15 -11.74 15.29
N LYS A 180 0.05 -11.24 15.54
CA LYS A 180 0.65 -11.07 16.88
C LYS A 180 0.88 -9.61 17.23
N GLU A 181 0.85 -8.75 16.23
CA GLU A 181 1.11 -7.32 16.35
C GLU A 181 0.12 -6.57 15.46
N ARG A 182 0.10 -5.25 15.63
CA ARG A 182 -0.54 -4.34 14.69
C ARG A 182 0.00 -4.56 13.28
N VAL A 183 -0.90 -4.71 12.31
CA VAL A 183 -0.56 -4.84 10.89
C VAL A 183 -0.76 -3.54 10.14
N TYR A 184 0.11 -3.30 9.16
CA TYR A 184 0.13 -2.11 8.32
C TYR A 184 0.04 -2.54 6.85
N PRO A 185 -0.91 -2.00 6.07
CA PRO A 185 -0.88 -2.09 4.62
C PRO A 185 0.44 -1.57 4.06
N ALA A 186 0.98 -2.31 3.10
CA ALA A 186 2.28 -2.01 2.50
C ALA A 186 2.25 -2.24 1.00
N PHE A 187 2.88 -1.33 0.27
CA PHE A 187 2.84 -1.29 -1.19
C PHE A 187 4.22 -1.02 -1.78
N SER A 188 4.43 -1.45 -3.02
CA SER A 188 5.61 -1.13 -3.81
C SER A 188 5.28 -1.04 -5.28
N ILE A 189 5.84 -0.03 -5.96
CA ILE A 189 5.89 0.04 -7.43
C ILE A 189 7.26 -0.48 -7.85
N LEU A 190 7.26 -1.52 -8.68
CA LEU A 190 8.45 -2.24 -9.14
C LEU A 190 8.84 -1.87 -10.57
N SER A 191 7.93 -1.22 -11.31
CA SER A 191 8.19 -0.69 -12.64
C SER A 191 8.83 0.69 -12.57
N ASN A 192 9.75 0.94 -13.50
CA ASN A 192 10.49 2.19 -13.66
C ASN A 192 9.90 3.06 -14.78
N ASN A 193 8.57 3.03 -14.95
CA ASN A 193 7.83 3.82 -15.93
C ASN A 193 7.11 4.98 -15.22
N SER A 194 7.19 6.21 -15.72
CA SER A 194 6.52 7.40 -15.18
C SER A 194 5.00 7.32 -15.17
N GLU A 195 4.41 6.42 -15.97
CA GLU A 195 2.98 6.14 -15.94
C GLU A 195 2.57 5.12 -14.86
N SER A 196 3.53 4.61 -14.08
CA SER A 196 3.25 3.62 -13.03
C SER A 196 2.61 4.29 -11.82
N TRP A 197 1.49 3.75 -11.36
CA TRP A 197 0.77 4.28 -10.21
C TRP A 197 -0.01 3.20 -9.44
N ILE A 198 -0.28 3.50 -8.17
CA ILE A 198 -1.12 2.71 -7.26
C ILE A 198 -2.04 3.68 -6.51
N THR A 199 -3.34 3.40 -6.46
CA THR A 199 -4.31 4.15 -5.68
C THR A 199 -4.94 3.25 -4.64
N PHE A 200 -4.82 3.65 -3.37
CA PHE A 200 -5.44 2.99 -2.22
C PHE A 200 -6.75 3.69 -1.87
N GLN A 201 -7.79 2.90 -1.64
CA GLN A 201 -9.12 3.36 -1.27
C GLN A 201 -9.58 2.59 -0.03
N SER A 202 -9.80 3.30 1.08
CA SER A 202 -10.39 2.72 2.30
C SER A 202 -11.77 3.31 2.56
N GLY A 203 -12.70 2.50 3.08
CA GLY A 203 -14.02 2.95 3.55
C GLY A 203 -15.19 2.59 2.63
N MET A 204 -15.26 1.34 2.15
CA MET A 204 -16.50 0.79 1.60
C MET A 204 -17.34 0.17 2.71
#